data_AF-A0A352IVQ0-F1
#
_entry.id   AF-A0A352IVQ0-F1
#
_cell.length_a   1.000
_cell.length_b   1.000
_cell.length_c   1.000
_cell.angle_alpha   90.00
_cell.angle_beta   90.00
_cell.angle_gamma   90.00
#
_symmetry.space_group_name_H-M   'P 1'
#
loop_
_entity.id
_entity.type
_entity.pdbx_description
1 polymer ?
#
loop_
_entity_poly.entity_id
_entity_poly.type
_entity_poly.pdbx_seq_one_letter_code
_entity_poly.pdbx_strand_id
1 'polypeptide(L)' 'MKFKRQRSQEVGVDLTPLIDVVFLLLIFFMVSTTFTRESHLQVELPEASGEPAPASEVQQIDVVINAEGQYILNDRTLV' A
#
# COMPACT_ATOMS: atom_id res chain seq x y z
N MET A 1 47.30 -47.63 -31.42
CA MET A 1 47.01 -46.89 -30.17
C MET A 1 45.50 -46.85 -29.99
N LYS A 2 44.96 -47.38 -28.88
CA LYS A 2 43.53 -47.35 -28.57
C LYS A 2 43.21 -46.05 -27.83
N PHE A 3 42.57 -45.10 -28.52
CA PHE A 3 42.11 -43.84 -27.91
C PHE A 3 40.88 -44.12 -27.03
N LYS A 4 41.00 -43.87 -25.72
CA LYS A 4 39.86 -43.90 -24.82
C LYS A 4 38.98 -42.67 -25.12
N ARG A 5 37.76 -42.91 -25.58
CA ARG A 5 36.77 -41.84 -25.83
C ARG A 5 36.39 -41.21 -24.49
N GLN A 6 36.71 -39.94 -24.32
CA GLN A 6 36.32 -39.17 -23.14
C GLN A 6 34.80 -39.02 -23.18
N ARG A 7 34.13 -39.60 -22.17
CA ARG A 7 32.67 -39.53 -22.05
C ARG A 7 32.34 -38.09 -21.71
N SER A 8 31.65 -37.38 -22.62
CA SER A 8 31.11 -36.06 -22.36
C SER A 8 30.24 -36.15 -21.11
N GLN A 9 30.63 -35.46 -20.04
CA GLN A 9 29.74 -35.26 -18.90
C GLN A 9 28.63 -34.33 -19.37
N GLU A 10 27.38 -34.80 -19.27
CA GLU A 10 26.24 -33.92 -19.39
C GLU A 10 26.29 -32.93 -18.23
N VAL A 11 26.51 -31.65 -18.54
CA VAL A 11 26.46 -30.57 -17.57
C VAL A 11 24.98 -30.39 -17.22
N GLY A 12 24.55 -30.97 -16.11
CA GLY A 12 23.24 -30.70 -15.52
C GLY A 12 23.21 -29.28 -14.97
N VAL A 13 22.10 -28.58 -15.16
CA VAL A 13 21.90 -27.26 -14.54
C VAL A 13 21.62 -27.46 -13.05
N ASP A 14 22.40 -26.81 -12.19
CA ASP A 14 22.16 -26.83 -10.74
C ASP A 14 20.93 -26.00 -10.40
N LEU A 15 19.89 -26.66 -9.90
CA LEU A 15 18.61 -26.02 -9.53
C LEU A 15 18.69 -25.26 -8.20
N THR A 16 19.63 -25.61 -7.32
CA THR A 16 19.79 -24.99 -6.00
C THR A 16 19.95 -23.46 -6.05
N PRO A 17 20.85 -22.87 -6.87
CA PRO A 17 20.94 -21.41 -6.99
C PRO A 17 19.71 -20.78 -7.66
N LEU A 18 19.02 -21.50 -8.55
CA LEU A 18 17.81 -21.01 -9.22
C LEU A 18 16.65 -20.87 -8.23
N ILE A 19 16.48 -21.87 -7.36
CA ILE A 19 15.46 -21.88 -6.31
C ILE A 19 15.68 -20.70 -5.35
N ASP A 20 16.91 -20.40 -4.98
CA ASP A 20 17.26 -19.29 -4.09
C ASP A 20 16.83 -17.94 -4.66
N VAL A 21 17.13 -17.68 -5.94
CA VAL A 21 16.71 -16.45 -6.65
C VAL A 21 15.18 -16.33 -6.69
N VAL A 22 14.47 -17.41 -7.00
CA VAL A 22 13.00 -17.41 -7.03
C VAL A 22 12.41 -17.16 -5.64
N PHE A 23 12.98 -17.78 -4.61
CA PHE A 23 12.50 -17.63 -3.23
C PHE A 23 12.72 -16.20 -2.71
N LEU A 24 13.88 -15.61 -2.99
CA LEU A 24 14.19 -14.21 -2.67
C LEU A 24 13.18 -13.26 -3.33
N LEU A 25 12.85 -13.49 -4.61
CA LEU A 25 11.87 -12.68 -5.33
C LEU A 25 10.47 -12.78 -4.71
N LEU A 26 10.03 -13.97 -4.31
CA LEU A 26 8.73 -14.17 -3.66
C LEU A 26 8.65 -13.44 -2.31
N ILE A 27 9.72 -13.52 -1.49
CA ILE A 27 9.79 -12.77 -0.22
C ILE A 27 9.74 -11.26 -0.49
N PHE A 28 10.53 -10.77 -1.44
CA PHE A 28 10.56 -9.36 -1.81
C PHE A 28 9.17 -8.85 -2.23
N PHE A 29 8.46 -9.60 -3.08
CA PHE A 29 7.11 -9.26 -3.49
C PHE A 29 6.13 -9.30 -2.31
N MET A 30 6.17 -10.35 -1.49
CA MET A 30 5.28 -10.50 -0.33
C MET A 30 5.45 -9.38 0.70
N VAL A 31 6.67 -8.90 0.92
CA VAL A 31 6.93 -7.76 1.81
C VAL A 31 6.45 -6.45 1.17
N SER A 32 6.71 -6.26 -0.13
CA SER A 32 6.39 -5.02 -0.85
C SER A 32 4.88 -4.82 -1.08
N THR A 33 4.08 -5.89 -1.12
CA THR A 33 2.62 -5.80 -1.30
C THR A 33 1.87 -5.22 -0.11
N THR A 34 2.53 -4.96 1.02
CA THR A 34 1.88 -4.41 2.22
C THR A 34 1.79 -2.88 2.27
N PHE A 35 2.36 -2.17 1.29
CA PHE A 35 2.52 -0.71 1.39
C PHE A 35 1.32 0.14 0.97
N THR A 36 0.27 -0.42 0.36
CA THR A 36 -0.90 0.34 -0.08
C THR A 36 -2.09 0.12 0.85
N ARG A 37 -1.96 0.58 2.10
CA ARG A 37 -3.12 0.98 2.92
C ARG A 37 -3.16 2.49 3.00
N GLU A 38 -3.19 3.13 1.84
CA GLU A 38 -3.59 4.52 1.72
C GLU A 38 -5.04 4.59 2.23
N SER A 39 -5.26 5.37 3.28
CA SER A 39 -6.60 5.73 3.75
C SER A 39 -7.29 6.49 2.63
N HIS A 40 -7.93 5.77 1.71
CA HIS A 40 -8.80 6.37 0.70
C HIS A 40 -10.03 6.90 1.42
N LEU A 41 -9.90 8.09 2.02
CA LEU A 41 -11.07 8.93 2.23
C LEU A 41 -11.60 9.22 0.83
N GLN A 42 -12.64 8.49 0.42
CA GLN A 42 -13.30 8.72 -0.86
C GLN A 42 -14.04 10.05 -0.75
N VAL A 43 -13.41 11.13 -1.21
CA VAL A 43 -14.03 12.45 -1.27
C VAL A 43 -14.79 12.54 -2.58
N GLU A 44 -16.11 12.46 -2.50
CA GLU A 44 -16.98 12.79 -3.62
C GLU A 44 -17.19 14.31 -3.66
N LEU A 45 -16.77 14.94 -4.76
CA LEU A 45 -17.04 16.37 -4.95
C LEU A 45 -18.51 16.54 -5.34
N PRO A 46 -19.31 17.35 -4.63
CA PRO A 46 -20.68 17.62 -5.03
C PRO A 46 -20.72 18.48 -6.30
N GLU A 47 -21.66 18.18 -7.19
CA GLU A 47 -21.98 19.05 -8.32
C GLU A 47 -22.90 20.20 -7.85
N ALA A 48 -22.63 21.42 -8.31
CA ALA A 48 -23.44 22.58 -7.93
C ALA A 48 -24.81 22.52 -8.62
N SER A 49 -25.90 22.52 -7.85
CA SER A 49 -27.29 22.48 -8.36
C SER A 49 -27.79 23.83 -8.90
N GLY A 50 -26.97 24.89 -8.87
CA GLY A 50 -27.32 26.23 -9.38
C GLY A 50 -28.33 27.00 -8.53
N GLU A 51 -28.89 26.39 -7.49
CA GLU A 51 -29.76 27.06 -6.53
C GLU A 51 -28.91 27.81 -5.48
N PRO A 52 -29.26 29.07 -5.14
CA PRO A 52 -28.65 29.75 -4.00
C PRO A 52 -28.87 28.92 -2.75
N ALA A 53 -27.79 28.62 -2.03
CA ALA A 53 -27.90 27.93 -0.74
C ALA A 53 -28.89 28.72 0.15
N PRO A 54 -29.86 28.05 0.79
CA PRO A 54 -30.80 28.73 1.67
C PRO A 54 -30.00 29.50 2.72
N ALA A 55 -30.42 30.75 3.01
CA ALA A 55 -29.83 31.60 4.05
C ALA A 55 -30.12 31.10 5.47
N SER A 56 -30.22 29.78 5.65
CA SER A 56 -30.22 29.15 6.95
C SER A 56 -28.83 29.30 7.53
N GLU A 57 -28.76 29.82 8.75
CA GLU A 57 -27.55 29.88 9.56
C GLU A 57 -26.89 28.50 9.54
N VAL A 58 -25.83 28.36 8.73
CA VAL A 58 -25.01 27.16 8.74
C VAL A 58 -24.39 27.14 10.12
N GLN A 59 -24.89 26.25 10.98
CA GLN A 59 -24.26 25.98 12.27
C GLN A 59 -22.90 25.37 11.96
N GLN A 60 -21.88 26.22 11.89
CA GLN A 60 -20.52 25.78 11.70
C GLN A 60 -20.10 25.00 12.94
N ILE A 61 -19.56 23.80 12.69
CA ILE A 61 -19.00 22.94 13.73
C ILE A 61 -17.51 22.86 13.43
N ASP A 62 -16.69 23.38 14.34
CA ASP A 62 -15.25 23.30 14.26
C ASP A 62 -14.77 22.04 14.99
N VAL A 63 -14.17 21.12 14.24
CA VAL A 63 -13.59 19.87 14.75
C VAL A 63 -12.08 19.91 14.58
N VAL A 64 -11.34 19.80 15.68
CA VAL A 64 -9.87 19.71 15.69
C VAL A 64 -9.44 18.37 16.27
N ILE A 65 -8.47 17.73 15.63
CA ILE A 65 -7.84 16.48 16.07
C ILE A 65 -6.35 16.75 16.24
N ASN A 66 -5.83 16.62 17.46
CA ASN A 66 -4.39 16.80 17.73
C ASN A 66 -3.59 15.50 17.56
N ALA A 67 -2.26 15.59 17.69
CA ALA A 67 -1.36 14.44 17.51
C ALA A 67 -1.56 13.34 18.55
N GLU A 68 -2.12 13.70 19.71
CA GLU A 68 -2.48 12.80 20.80
C GLU A 68 -3.84 12.11 20.57
N GLY A 69 -4.54 12.44 19.49
CA GLY A 69 -5.85 11.87 19.14
C GLY A 69 -7.02 12.47 19.92
N GLN A 70 -6.82 13.60 20.60
CA GLN A 70 -7.89 14.30 21.31
C GLN A 70 -8.77 15.07 20.33
N TYR A 71 -10.07 15.02 20.57
CA TYR A 71 -11.07 15.71 19.77
C TYR A 71 -11.45 17.02 20.46
N ILE A 72 -11.46 18.12 19.72
CA ILE A 72 -11.91 19.42 20.20
C ILE A 72 -13.06 19.86 19.30
N LEU A 73 -14.22 20.13 19.90
CA LEU A 73 -15.44 20.55 19.22
C LEU A 73 -15.81 21.96 19.68
N ASN A 74 -15.76 22.96 18.81
CA ASN A 74 -16.07 24.36 19.15
C ASN A 74 -15.36 24.82 20.44
N ASP A 75 -14.03 24.64 20.48
CA ASP A 75 -13.15 24.90 21.64
C ASP A 75 -13.36 24.03 22.88
N ARG A 76 -14.27 23.05 22.82
CA ARG A 76 -14.51 22.10 23.91
C ARG A 76 -13.83 20.78 23.62
N THR A 77 -12.84 20.41 24.43
CA THR A 77 -12.23 19.08 24.40
C THR A 77 -13.27 18.01 24.76
N LEU A 78 -13.44 17.04 23.87
CA LEU A 78 -14.19 15.81 24.08
C LEU A 78 -13.16 14.72 24.40
N VAL A 79 -13.26 14.19 25.62
CA VAL A 79 -12.31 13.24 26.25
C VAL A 79 -12.23 11.94 25.45
#